data_AF-A0A954QE91-F1
#
_entry.id   AF-A0A954QE91-F1
#
_cell.length_a   1.000
_cell.length_b   1.000
_cell.length_c   1.000
_cell.angle_alpha   90.00
_cell.angle_beta   90.00
_cell.angle_gamma   90.00
#
_symmetry.space_group_name_H-M   'P 1'
#
loop_
_entity.id
_entity.type
_entity.pdbx_description
1 polymer ?
#
loop_
_entity_poly.entity_id
_entity_poly.type
_entity_poly.pdbx_seq_one_letter_code
_entity_poly.pdbx_strand_id
1 'polypeptide(L)'
;MPRDYTMNCYRYLFTIIICAMWLHDCVAEEPTQRDWMYRPALLRPFWQGDTVEGESVLFIRDEATGEGRASVLFPITQVLTVCNSAGDETYEEGRDYVWRAGSCEIVLPVGSRIVSKVPQDLRRPAKSQKYELTHRDGNGEIFFGAKLEYHEMQTCITYRHPAEEWSGDTPEFDAAALPHAIERLRRKEALSIVLLGDSISTGC
;
A
#
# COMPACT_ATOMS: atom_id res chain seq x y z
N MET A 1 58.04 35.21 -18.17
CA MET A 1 57.12 34.26 -18.82
C MET A 1 56.24 33.64 -17.74
N PRO A 2 54.97 34.06 -17.60
CA PRO A 2 54.07 33.53 -16.57
C PRO A 2 53.46 32.20 -17.01
N ARG A 3 53.27 31.29 -16.05
CA ARG A 3 52.67 29.96 -16.21
C ARG A 3 51.14 30.07 -16.31
N ASP A 4 50.56 29.40 -17.31
CA ASP A 4 49.11 29.28 -17.52
C ASP A 4 48.44 28.45 -16.41
N TYR A 5 47.72 29.14 -15.53
CA TYR A 5 46.86 28.53 -14.49
C TYR A 5 45.40 28.35 -14.93
N THR A 6 45.06 28.74 -16.16
CA THR A 6 43.68 28.78 -16.67
C THR A 6 43.10 27.41 -17.01
N MET A 7 43.94 26.39 -17.22
CA MET A 7 43.47 25.09 -17.74
C MET A 7 42.98 24.10 -16.66
N ASN A 8 43.26 24.35 -15.38
CA ASN A 8 42.79 23.50 -14.27
C ASN A 8 41.41 23.91 -13.73
N CYS A 9 41.01 25.17 -13.86
CA CYS A 9 39.74 25.65 -13.30
C CYS A 9 38.52 25.01 -14.01
N TYR A 10 38.62 24.81 -15.33
CA TYR A 10 37.55 24.20 -16.12
C TYR A 10 37.32 22.71 -15.85
N ARG A 11 38.36 21.95 -15.47
CA ARG A 11 38.23 20.52 -15.13
C ARG A 11 37.53 20.31 -13.79
N TYR A 12 37.77 21.18 -12.80
CA TYR A 12 37.05 21.13 -11.52
C TYR A 12 35.60 21.60 -11.66
N LEU A 13 35.34 22.62 -12.48
CA LEU A 13 33.97 23.09 -12.73
C LEU A 13 33.09 22.03 -13.41
N PHE A 14 33.64 21.31 -14.39
CA PHE A 14 32.91 20.24 -15.10
C PHE A 14 32.60 19.04 -14.21
N THR A 15 33.47 18.74 -13.24
CA THR A 15 33.30 17.61 -12.31
C THR A 15 32.21 17.90 -11.26
N ILE A 16 32.08 19.16 -10.81
CA ILE A 16 31.03 19.56 -9.87
C ILE A 16 29.64 19.53 -10.52
N ILE A 17 29.53 19.91 -11.79
CA ILE A 17 28.26 19.89 -12.54
C ILE A 17 27.77 18.44 -12.73
N ILE A 18 28.67 17.50 -12.99
CA ILE A 18 28.31 16.07 -13.11
C ILE A 18 27.85 15.52 -11.74
N CYS A 19 28.51 15.85 -10.62
CA CYS A 19 28.04 15.44 -9.30
C CYS A 19 26.67 16.03 -8.92
N ALA A 20 26.34 17.25 -9.36
CA ALA A 20 25.06 17.88 -9.07
C ALA A 20 23.89 17.30 -9.89
N MET A 21 24.17 16.72 -11.07
CA MET A 21 23.16 16.05 -11.90
C MET A 21 22.80 14.65 -11.38
N TRP A 22 23.68 13.98 -10.64
CA TRP A 22 23.37 12.68 -9.99
C TRP A 22 22.61 12.80 -8.67
N LEU A 23 22.39 14.02 -8.17
CA LEU A 23 21.62 14.30 -6.95
C LEU A 23 20.17 14.72 -7.23
N HIS A 24 19.79 14.93 -8.50
CA HIS A 24 18.42 15.36 -8.83
C HIS A 24 17.39 14.22 -8.83
N ASP A 25 17.81 12.96 -8.99
CA ASP A 25 16.88 11.82 -9.11
C ASP A 25 16.41 11.24 -7.75
N CYS A 26 16.66 11.90 -6.62
CA CYS A 26 16.16 11.44 -5.31
C CYS A 26 14.98 12.25 -4.77
N VAL A 27 14.60 13.35 -5.44
CA VAL A 27 13.43 14.12 -5.02
C VAL A 27 12.20 13.44 -5.63
N ALA A 28 11.43 12.74 -4.78
CA ALA A 28 10.08 12.34 -5.13
C ALA A 28 9.33 13.60 -5.58
N GLU A 29 8.90 13.62 -6.84
CA GLU A 29 8.12 14.72 -7.40
C GLU A 29 6.88 14.91 -6.53
N GLU A 30 6.72 16.09 -5.94
CA GLU A 30 5.54 16.41 -5.14
C GLU A 30 4.32 16.17 -6.04
N PRO A 31 3.42 15.24 -5.68
CA PRO A 31 2.26 14.97 -6.52
C PRO A 31 1.51 16.28 -6.68
N THR A 32 1.25 16.67 -7.94
CA THR A 32 0.38 17.81 -8.27
C THR A 32 -0.82 17.79 -7.34
N GLN A 33 -0.99 18.87 -6.57
CA GLN A 33 -1.91 18.98 -5.44
C GLN A 33 -3.30 18.45 -5.82
N ARG A 34 -3.54 17.16 -5.56
CA ARG A 34 -4.87 16.59 -5.59
C ARG A 34 -5.49 17.03 -4.28
N ASP A 35 -6.50 17.88 -4.36
CA ASP A 35 -7.32 18.20 -3.18
C ASP A 35 -7.78 16.89 -2.56
N TRP A 36 -7.33 16.61 -1.34
CA TRP A 36 -7.78 15.44 -0.60
C TRP A 36 -9.30 15.58 -0.42
N MET A 37 -10.05 14.71 -1.10
CA MET A 37 -11.49 14.69 -0.95
C MET A 37 -11.83 14.02 0.39
N TYR A 38 -12.32 14.80 1.35
CA TYR A 38 -12.76 14.29 2.63
C TYR A 38 -13.85 13.22 2.44
N ARG A 39 -13.56 11.98 2.84
CA ARG A 39 -14.49 10.85 2.83
C ARG A 39 -14.63 10.29 4.24
N PRO A 40 -15.65 10.68 5.01
CA PRO A 40 -15.80 10.25 6.41
C PRO A 40 -15.96 8.73 6.55
N ALA A 41 -16.47 8.05 5.51
CA ALA A 41 -16.58 6.59 5.48
C ALA A 41 -15.21 5.90 5.64
N LEU A 42 -14.13 6.46 5.09
CA LEU A 42 -12.77 5.91 5.23
C LEU A 42 -12.18 6.09 6.64
N LEU A 43 -12.80 6.94 7.46
CA LEU A 43 -12.39 7.18 8.86
C LEU A 43 -13.24 6.38 9.85
N ARG A 44 -14.29 5.70 9.37
CA ARG A 44 -15.09 4.81 10.22
C ARG A 44 -14.23 3.58 10.54
N PRO A 45 -14.04 3.22 11.82
CA PRO A 45 -13.36 1.99 12.15
C PRO A 45 -14.03 0.79 11.49
N PHE A 46 -13.26 -0.15 10.95
CA PHE A 46 -13.80 -1.29 10.20
C PHE A 46 -14.69 -2.20 11.06
N TRP A 47 -14.51 -2.18 12.39
CA TRP A 47 -15.33 -2.91 13.35
C TRP A 47 -16.64 -2.19 13.73
N GLN A 48 -16.92 -1.03 13.15
CA GLN A 48 -18.16 -0.29 13.37
C GLN A 48 -19.00 -0.24 12.09
N GLY A 49 -20.26 -0.67 12.20
CA GLY A 49 -21.20 -0.73 11.09
C GLY A 49 -21.19 -2.09 10.40
N ASP A 50 -21.63 -2.11 9.14
CA ASP A 50 -21.85 -3.30 8.34
C ASP A 50 -21.07 -3.29 7.02
N THR A 51 -20.14 -2.34 6.85
CA THR A 51 -19.46 -2.09 5.57
C THR A 51 -17.97 -1.87 5.81
N VAL A 52 -17.16 -2.70 5.16
CA VAL A 52 -15.71 -2.52 5.06
C VAL A 52 -15.39 -1.76 3.78
N GLU A 53 -14.63 -0.66 3.92
CA GLU A 53 -14.23 0.21 2.83
C GLU A 53 -12.81 -0.15 2.36
N GLY A 54 -12.68 -0.62 1.11
CA GLY A 54 -11.39 -0.80 0.44
C GLY A 54 -10.42 -1.76 1.13
N GLU A 55 -10.87 -2.91 1.61
CA GLU A 55 -9.98 -3.95 2.12
C GLU A 55 -9.02 -4.43 1.03
N SER A 56 -7.72 -4.29 1.26
CA SER A 56 -6.67 -4.70 0.32
C SER A 56 -6.40 -6.19 0.43
N VAL A 57 -6.57 -6.90 -0.68
CA VAL A 57 -6.28 -8.33 -0.79
C VAL A 57 -5.30 -8.63 -1.91
N LEU A 58 -4.45 -9.65 -1.75
CA LEU A 58 -3.59 -10.17 -2.80
C LEU A 58 -4.10 -11.55 -3.21
N PHE A 59 -4.50 -11.69 -4.47
CA PHE A 59 -5.00 -12.96 -4.99
C PHE A 59 -3.87 -13.93 -5.31
N ILE A 60 -3.94 -15.12 -4.71
CA ILE A 60 -3.05 -16.22 -5.02
C ILE A 60 -3.72 -17.14 -6.03
N ARG A 61 -3.07 -17.32 -7.18
CA ARG A 61 -3.51 -18.21 -8.25
C ARG A 61 -2.95 -19.61 -8.06
N ASP A 62 -3.85 -20.58 -8.13
CA ASP A 62 -3.50 -21.99 -8.22
C ASP A 62 -3.17 -22.33 -9.68
N GLU A 63 -2.00 -22.92 -9.92
CA GLU A 63 -1.53 -23.22 -11.29
C GLU A 63 -2.26 -24.40 -11.94
N ALA A 64 -2.82 -25.32 -11.15
CA ALA A 64 -3.53 -26.48 -11.67
C ALA A 64 -4.94 -26.11 -12.18
N THR A 65 -5.60 -25.19 -11.49
CA THR A 65 -6.96 -24.73 -11.83
C THR A 65 -6.97 -23.44 -12.65
N GLY A 66 -5.94 -22.60 -12.50
CA GLY A 66 -5.88 -21.26 -13.07
C GLY A 66 -6.73 -20.23 -12.31
N GLU A 67 -7.40 -20.61 -11.22
CA GLU A 67 -8.24 -19.72 -10.41
C GLU A 67 -7.41 -18.96 -9.37
N GLY A 68 -7.71 -17.68 -9.19
CA GLY A 68 -7.17 -16.83 -8.12
C GLY A 68 -8.08 -16.82 -6.90
N ARG A 69 -7.54 -16.81 -5.69
CA ARG A 69 -8.33 -16.75 -4.45
C ARG A 69 -7.72 -15.78 -3.45
N ALA A 70 -8.59 -15.07 -2.73
CA ALA A 70 -8.22 -14.28 -1.58
C ALA A 70 -9.33 -14.32 -0.53
N SER A 71 -8.95 -14.08 0.73
CA SER A 71 -9.88 -13.98 1.84
C SER A 71 -9.99 -12.54 2.33
N VAL A 72 -11.21 -12.13 2.65
CA VAL A 72 -11.52 -10.87 3.33
C VAL A 72 -11.81 -11.12 4.81
N LEU A 73 -11.82 -10.06 5.62
CA LEU A 73 -11.95 -10.15 7.07
C LEU A 73 -13.29 -10.72 7.53
N PHE A 74 -14.41 -10.28 6.95
CA PHE A 74 -15.75 -10.69 7.37
C PHE A 74 -16.50 -11.49 6.30
N PRO A 75 -17.50 -12.31 6.69
CA PRO A 75 -18.40 -12.95 5.74
C PRO A 75 -19.11 -11.91 4.87
N ILE A 76 -19.09 -12.11 3.55
CA ILE A 76 -19.65 -11.14 2.60
C ILE A 76 -21.16 -11.34 2.49
N THR A 77 -21.93 -10.27 2.63
CA THR A 77 -23.37 -10.24 2.31
C THR A 77 -23.65 -9.55 0.99
N GLN A 78 -22.79 -8.61 0.59
CA GLN A 78 -22.87 -7.90 -0.68
C GLN A 78 -21.50 -7.31 -1.04
N VAL A 79 -21.01 -7.53 -2.26
CA VAL A 79 -19.88 -6.77 -2.80
C VAL A 79 -20.40 -5.45 -3.38
N LEU A 80 -19.76 -4.33 -3.02
CA LEU A 80 -20.15 -2.99 -3.47
C LEU A 80 -19.22 -2.49 -4.59
N THR A 81 -17.91 -2.63 -4.40
CA THR A 81 -16.89 -2.22 -5.39
C THR A 81 -15.67 -3.12 -5.29
N VAL A 82 -15.10 -3.47 -6.44
CA VAL A 82 -13.78 -4.09 -6.55
C VAL A 82 -12.96 -3.23 -7.52
N CYS A 83 -11.82 -2.74 -7.08
CA CYS A 83 -10.94 -1.91 -7.88
C CYS A 83 -9.47 -2.27 -7.67
N ASN A 84 -8.60 -1.84 -8.59
CA ASN A 84 -7.16 -1.93 -8.36
C ASN A 84 -6.75 -1.05 -7.17
N SER A 85 -5.53 -1.23 -6.67
CA SER A 85 -5.06 -0.49 -5.50
C SER A 85 -4.97 1.03 -5.71
N ALA A 86 -4.85 1.50 -6.95
CA ALA A 86 -4.91 2.92 -7.29
C ALA A 86 -6.34 3.50 -7.29
N GLY A 87 -7.35 2.63 -7.38
CA GLY A 87 -8.76 3.01 -7.44
C GLY A 87 -9.22 3.59 -8.79
N ASP A 88 -8.40 3.53 -9.83
CA ASP A 88 -8.70 4.06 -11.17
C ASP A 88 -9.21 3.01 -12.16
N GLU A 89 -9.09 1.72 -11.84
CA GLU A 89 -9.71 0.62 -12.57
C GLU A 89 -10.68 -0.16 -11.69
N THR A 90 -11.90 -0.40 -12.19
CA THR A 90 -12.96 -1.16 -11.50
C THR A 90 -13.28 -2.45 -12.23
N TYR A 91 -13.68 -3.47 -11.47
CA TYR A 91 -13.88 -4.83 -11.96
C TYR A 91 -15.34 -5.28 -11.82
N GLU A 92 -15.76 -6.19 -12.68
CA GLU A 92 -17.14 -6.62 -12.85
C GLU A 92 -17.38 -8.01 -12.25
N GLU A 93 -18.42 -8.14 -11.42
CA GLU A 93 -18.88 -9.43 -10.89
C GLU A 93 -19.31 -10.36 -12.04
N GLY A 94 -19.00 -11.65 -11.92
CA GLY A 94 -19.31 -12.68 -12.91
C GLY A 94 -18.32 -12.75 -14.07
N ARG A 95 -17.53 -11.69 -14.30
CA ARG A 95 -16.47 -11.63 -15.31
C ARG A 95 -15.08 -11.68 -14.69
N ASP A 96 -14.79 -10.73 -13.81
CA ASP A 96 -13.46 -10.59 -13.20
C ASP A 96 -13.37 -11.28 -11.85
N TYR A 97 -14.48 -11.40 -11.13
CA TYR A 97 -14.53 -12.11 -9.86
C TYR A 97 -15.91 -12.71 -9.62
N VAL A 98 -15.94 -13.73 -8.76
CA VAL A 98 -17.16 -14.34 -8.21
C VAL A 98 -17.01 -14.49 -6.71
N TRP A 99 -18.14 -14.48 -6.00
CA TRP A 99 -18.18 -14.62 -4.55
C TRP A 99 -19.46 -15.37 -4.14
N ARG A 100 -19.54 -15.77 -2.87
CA ARG A 100 -20.72 -16.42 -2.31
C ARG A 100 -21.14 -15.72 -1.02
N ALA A 101 -22.44 -15.46 -0.88
CA ALA A 101 -22.98 -14.91 0.36
C ALA A 101 -22.65 -15.79 1.58
N GLY A 102 -22.22 -15.15 2.66
CA GLY A 102 -21.76 -15.79 3.90
C GLY A 102 -20.34 -16.35 3.81
N SER A 103 -19.64 -16.20 2.69
CA SER A 103 -18.24 -16.58 2.55
C SER A 103 -17.32 -15.39 2.79
N CYS A 104 -16.13 -15.65 3.34
CA CYS A 104 -15.03 -14.67 3.38
C CYS A 104 -14.13 -14.75 2.14
N GLU A 105 -14.55 -15.41 1.05
CA GLU A 105 -13.70 -15.69 -0.12
C GLU A 105 -14.20 -14.97 -1.38
N ILE A 106 -13.25 -14.39 -2.11
CA ILE A 106 -13.42 -13.93 -3.49
C ILE A 106 -12.59 -14.83 -4.40
N VAL A 107 -13.17 -15.23 -5.54
CA VAL A 107 -12.51 -16.10 -6.52
C VAL A 107 -12.41 -15.37 -7.85
N LEU A 108 -11.23 -15.43 -8.46
CA LEU A 108 -10.98 -14.94 -9.81
C LEU A 108 -11.12 -16.12 -10.78
N PRO A 109 -12.09 -16.09 -11.70
CA PRO A 109 -12.17 -17.08 -12.76
C PRO A 109 -10.97 -16.97 -13.71
N VAL A 110 -10.72 -18.04 -14.47
CA VAL A 110 -9.71 -18.05 -15.52
C VAL A 110 -9.99 -16.92 -16.52
N GLY A 111 -8.97 -16.09 -16.79
CA GLY A 111 -9.09 -14.96 -17.70
C GLY A 111 -9.58 -13.65 -17.06
N SER A 112 -9.72 -13.61 -15.73
CA SER A 112 -9.94 -12.36 -14.98
C SER A 112 -8.88 -11.30 -15.32
N ARG A 113 -9.31 -10.04 -15.34
CA ARG A 113 -8.40 -8.88 -15.49
C ARG A 113 -7.67 -8.53 -14.19
N ILE A 114 -8.16 -9.00 -13.05
CA ILE A 114 -7.57 -8.72 -11.74
C ILE A 114 -6.20 -9.38 -11.64
N VAL A 115 -5.20 -8.61 -11.18
CA VAL A 115 -3.85 -9.12 -10.96
C VAL A 115 -3.88 -10.22 -9.90
N SER A 116 -3.28 -11.37 -10.23
CA SER A 116 -3.05 -12.45 -9.30
C SER A 116 -1.66 -13.04 -9.46
N LYS A 117 -1.09 -13.53 -8.37
CA LYS A 117 0.26 -14.09 -8.32
C LYS A 117 0.24 -15.57 -8.00
N VAL A 118 1.18 -16.32 -8.52
CA VAL A 118 1.45 -17.68 -8.00
C VAL A 118 2.39 -17.56 -6.80
N PRO A 119 2.41 -18.52 -5.86
CA PRO A 119 3.30 -18.46 -4.70
C PRO A 119 4.78 -18.23 -5.08
N GLN A 120 5.21 -18.77 -6.21
CA GLN A 120 6.57 -18.62 -6.72
C GLN A 120 6.92 -17.17 -7.13
N ASP A 121 5.95 -16.36 -7.54
CA ASP A 121 6.19 -14.93 -7.88
C ASP A 121 6.63 -14.13 -6.65
N LEU A 122 6.20 -14.59 -5.47
CA LEU A 122 6.50 -14.02 -4.15
C LEU A 122 7.77 -14.61 -3.54
N ARG A 123 8.56 -15.36 -4.31
CA ARG A 123 9.85 -15.92 -3.92
C ARG A 123 10.99 -15.29 -4.72
N ARG A 124 12.19 -15.32 -4.14
CA ARG A 124 13.45 -14.95 -4.78
C ARG A 124 14.51 -16.02 -4.50
N PRO A 125 15.48 -16.24 -5.41
CA PRO A 125 16.60 -17.13 -5.13
C PRO A 125 17.36 -16.70 -3.88
N ALA A 126 17.98 -17.66 -3.19
CA ALA A 126 18.83 -17.35 -2.05
C ALA A 126 19.97 -16.41 -2.46
N LYS A 127 20.25 -15.42 -1.61
CA LYS A 127 21.30 -14.40 -1.76
C LYS A 127 21.12 -13.51 -2.99
N SER A 128 19.89 -13.34 -3.47
CA SER A 128 19.60 -12.53 -4.65
C SER A 128 19.12 -11.11 -4.35
N GLN A 129 18.91 -10.77 -3.07
CA GLN A 129 18.41 -9.46 -2.63
C GLN A 129 19.12 -8.99 -1.36
N LYS A 130 19.06 -7.67 -1.13
CA LYS A 130 19.85 -6.94 -0.14
C LYS A 130 19.70 -7.46 1.30
N TYR A 131 18.53 -7.96 1.69
CA TYR A 131 18.21 -8.30 3.08
C TYR A 131 18.13 -9.81 3.34
N GLU A 132 18.40 -10.65 2.34
CA GLU A 132 18.43 -12.11 2.46
C GLU A 132 17.24 -12.69 3.26
N LEU A 133 16.00 -12.28 2.90
CA LEU A 133 14.77 -12.56 3.65
C LEU A 133 14.37 -14.04 3.53
N THR A 134 15.12 -14.92 4.20
CA THR A 134 14.97 -16.37 4.10
C THR A 134 13.54 -16.78 4.46
N HIS A 135 12.90 -17.49 3.54
CA HIS A 135 11.55 -17.97 3.77
C HIS A 135 11.54 -19.03 4.89
N ARG A 136 10.43 -19.16 5.63
CA ARG A 136 10.32 -20.05 6.80
C ARG A 136 10.64 -21.53 6.51
N ASP A 137 10.43 -21.98 5.27
CA ASP A 137 10.76 -23.34 4.82
C ASP A 137 12.24 -23.54 4.44
N GLY A 138 13.07 -22.48 4.50
CA GLY A 138 14.48 -22.51 4.12
C GLY A 138 14.74 -22.51 2.61
N ASN A 139 13.70 -22.53 1.77
CA ASN A 139 13.83 -22.64 0.33
C ASN A 139 13.74 -21.27 -0.34
N GLY A 140 14.91 -20.64 -0.48
CA GLY A 140 15.03 -19.30 -1.05
C GLY A 140 14.52 -18.23 -0.10
N GLU A 141 14.10 -17.12 -0.68
CA GLU A 141 13.76 -15.91 0.06
C GLU A 141 12.39 -15.37 -0.33
N ILE A 142 11.77 -14.60 0.55
CA ILE A 142 10.53 -13.87 0.28
C ILE A 142 10.84 -12.69 -0.63
N PHE A 143 9.95 -12.40 -1.58
CA PHE A 143 10.07 -11.20 -2.40
C PHE A 143 10.02 -9.93 -1.52
N PHE A 144 11.12 -9.17 -1.52
CA PHE A 144 11.15 -7.84 -0.93
C PHE A 144 10.62 -6.80 -1.93
N GLY A 145 9.42 -6.28 -1.67
CA GLY A 145 8.87 -5.11 -2.37
C GLY A 145 9.07 -3.88 -1.50
N ALA A 146 10.01 -3.04 -1.88
CA ALA A 146 10.44 -1.90 -1.06
C ALA A 146 9.59 -0.66 -1.28
N LYS A 147 8.76 -0.64 -2.32
CA LYS A 147 7.98 0.50 -2.80
C LYS A 147 6.55 0.03 -3.12
N LEU A 148 6.06 0.32 -4.33
CA LEU A 148 4.71 0.02 -4.79
C LEU A 148 4.51 -1.45 -5.19
N GLU A 149 5.53 -2.31 -5.17
CA GLU A 149 5.42 -3.63 -5.78
C GLU A 149 4.32 -4.49 -5.16
N TYR A 150 4.18 -4.50 -3.83
CA TYR A 150 3.07 -5.21 -3.19
C TYR A 150 1.73 -4.49 -3.38
N HIS A 151 1.74 -3.16 -3.40
CA HIS A 151 0.53 -2.36 -3.61
C HIS A 151 -0.06 -2.63 -5.00
N GLU A 152 0.76 -2.72 -6.05
CA GLU A 152 0.33 -3.06 -7.42
C GLU A 152 -0.21 -4.49 -7.56
N MET A 153 0.13 -5.38 -6.64
CA MET A 153 -0.40 -6.76 -6.60
C MET A 153 -1.73 -6.86 -5.85
N GLN A 154 -2.13 -5.80 -5.16
CA GLN A 154 -3.33 -5.78 -4.34
C GLN A 154 -4.54 -5.22 -5.08
N THR A 155 -5.69 -5.73 -4.69
CA THR A 155 -7.02 -5.29 -5.12
C THR A 155 -7.78 -4.80 -3.90
N CYS A 156 -8.48 -3.68 -4.03
CA CYS A 156 -9.28 -3.10 -2.96
C CYS A 156 -10.74 -3.53 -3.10
N ILE A 157 -11.32 -4.06 -2.02
CA ILE A 157 -12.67 -4.60 -2.00
C ILE A 157 -13.50 -3.85 -0.96
N THR A 158 -14.60 -3.26 -1.41
CA THR A 158 -15.61 -2.66 -0.54
C THR A 158 -16.83 -3.57 -0.51
N TYR A 159 -17.24 -4.00 0.68
CA TYR A 159 -18.30 -4.99 0.84
C TYR A 159 -19.07 -4.79 2.15
N ARG A 160 -20.30 -5.33 2.17
CA ARG A 160 -21.11 -5.45 3.36
C ARG A 160 -20.89 -6.77 4.07
N HIS A 161 -20.96 -6.77 5.38
CA HIS A 161 -20.94 -7.95 6.23
C HIS A 161 -22.12 -7.95 7.21
N PRO A 162 -22.49 -9.09 7.81
CA PRO A 162 -23.50 -9.12 8.85
C PRO A 162 -23.09 -8.22 10.02
N ALA A 163 -24.07 -7.69 10.75
CA ALA A 163 -23.78 -7.05 12.02
C ALA A 163 -23.17 -8.11 12.96
N GLU A 164 -21.88 -7.97 13.25
CA GLU A 164 -21.12 -8.87 14.12
C GLU A 164 -20.48 -8.06 15.24
N GLU A 165 -20.45 -8.62 16.44
CA GLU A 165 -19.69 -8.04 17.55
C GLU A 165 -18.20 -8.30 17.32
N TRP A 166 -17.43 -7.23 17.18
CA TRP A 166 -15.98 -7.33 17.11
C TRP A 166 -15.41 -7.76 18.45
N SER A 167 -14.70 -8.89 18.46
CA SER A 167 -14.14 -9.48 19.68
C SER A 167 -12.69 -9.06 19.96
N GLY A 168 -12.07 -8.28 19.08
CA GLY A 168 -10.69 -7.81 19.26
C GLY A 168 -10.62 -6.51 20.07
N ASP A 169 -9.40 -6.11 20.40
CA ASP A 169 -9.16 -4.85 21.10
C ASP A 169 -9.60 -3.66 20.23
N THR A 170 -10.33 -2.73 20.84
CA THR A 170 -10.75 -1.48 20.17
C THR A 170 -10.06 -0.30 20.83
N PRO A 171 -9.34 0.56 20.08
CA PRO A 171 -8.80 1.79 20.63
C PRO A 171 -9.91 2.71 21.10
N GLU A 172 -9.75 3.27 22.29
CA GLU A 172 -10.65 4.27 22.85
C GLU A 172 -10.05 5.67 22.72
N PHE A 173 -10.91 6.64 22.40
CA PHE A 173 -10.49 8.03 22.35
C PHE A 173 -10.36 8.60 23.77
N ASP A 174 -9.12 8.91 24.17
CA ASP A 174 -8.83 9.61 25.42
C ASP A 174 -8.52 11.09 25.19
N ALA A 175 -9.50 11.95 25.43
CA ALA A 175 -9.34 13.40 25.31
C ALA A 175 -8.38 13.99 26.37
N ALA A 176 -8.21 13.32 27.51
CA ALA A 176 -7.35 13.77 28.60
C ALA A 176 -5.88 13.47 28.35
N ALA A 177 -5.56 12.55 27.41
CA ALA A 177 -4.18 12.24 27.02
C ALA A 177 -3.50 13.41 26.28
N LEU A 178 -4.24 14.17 25.46
CA LEU A 178 -3.71 15.26 24.63
C LEU A 178 -4.56 16.55 24.69
N PRO A 179 -4.79 17.13 25.88
CA PRO A 179 -5.83 18.13 26.09
C PRO A 179 -5.61 19.41 25.25
N HIS A 180 -4.36 19.83 25.09
CA HIS A 180 -3.99 21.03 24.33
C HIS A 180 -4.21 20.83 22.82
N ALA A 181 -3.88 19.65 22.30
CA ALA A 181 -4.08 19.34 20.89
C ALA A 181 -5.59 19.28 20.57
N ILE A 182 -6.36 18.60 21.43
CA ILE A 182 -7.82 18.51 21.29
C ILE A 182 -8.50 19.89 21.36
N GLU A 183 -8.06 20.76 22.27
CA GLU A 183 -8.58 22.13 22.35
C GLU A 183 -8.31 22.92 21.06
N ARG A 184 -7.08 22.88 20.53
CA ARG A 184 -6.73 23.54 19.27
C ARG A 184 -7.58 23.03 18.11
N LEU A 185 -7.74 21.71 17.99
CA LEU A 185 -8.58 21.10 16.95
C LEU A 185 -10.05 21.57 17.05
N ARG A 186 -10.62 21.62 18.26
CA ARG A 186 -12.00 22.14 18.48
C ARG A 186 -12.14 23.60 18.08
N ARG A 187 -11.09 24.41 18.29
CA ARG A 187 -11.04 25.82 17.89
C ARG A 187 -10.67 26.01 16.42
N LYS A 188 -10.44 24.92 15.66
CA LYS A 188 -9.97 24.95 14.27
C LYS A 188 -8.65 25.71 14.10
N GLU A 189 -7.83 25.69 15.13
CA GLU A 189 -6.50 26.28 15.11
C GLU A 189 -5.53 25.32 14.41
N ALA A 190 -4.51 25.88 13.74
CA ALA A 190 -3.45 25.07 13.13
C ALA A 190 -2.80 24.16 14.18
N LEU A 191 -2.33 22.98 13.80
CA LEU A 191 -1.59 22.04 14.65
C LEU A 191 -0.41 21.50 13.84
N SER A 192 0.75 21.35 14.48
CA SER A 192 1.91 20.68 13.88
C SER A 192 1.99 19.26 14.42
N ILE A 193 2.10 18.29 13.52
CA ILE A 193 2.24 16.87 13.84
C ILE A 193 3.62 16.43 13.37
N VAL A 194 4.36 15.74 14.24
CA VAL A 194 5.69 15.18 13.93
C VAL A 194 5.58 13.66 14.06
N LEU A 195 5.99 12.95 13.00
CA LEU A 195 6.10 11.50 13.00
C LEU A 195 7.57 11.12 13.22
N LEU A 196 7.84 10.35 14.27
CA LEU A 196 9.16 9.79 14.55
C LEU A 196 9.05 8.27 14.53
N GLY A 197 9.88 7.61 13.72
CA GLY A 197 9.90 6.16 13.65
C GLY A 197 10.97 5.63 12.70
N ASP A 198 10.79 4.40 12.26
CA ASP A 198 11.73 3.67 11.41
C ASP A 198 11.40 3.84 9.91
N SER A 199 11.74 2.82 9.11
CA SER A 199 11.48 2.78 7.68
C SER A 199 9.98 2.89 7.35
N ILE A 200 9.08 2.42 8.22
CA ILE A 200 7.62 2.59 8.04
C ILE A 200 7.25 4.07 8.09
N SER A 201 7.86 4.83 9.00
CA SER A 201 7.63 6.28 9.11
C SER A 201 8.30 7.08 7.99
N THR A 202 9.36 6.54 7.40
CA THR A 202 10.04 7.14 6.24
C THR A 202 9.21 6.99 4.96
N GLY A 203 8.40 5.93 4.86
CA GLY A 203 7.53 5.66 3.71
C GLY A 203 8.30 5.02 2.53
N CYS A 204 8.83 3.81 2.76
CA CYS A 204 9.55 3.02 1.76
C CYS A 204 8.85 2.97 0.39
#